data_AF-A0A0G3GFX7-F1
#
_entry.id   AF-A0A0G3GFX7-F1
#
_cell.length_a   1.000
_cell.length_b   1.000
_cell.length_c   1.000
_cell.angle_alpha   90.00
_cell.angle_beta   90.00
_cell.angle_gamma   90.00
#
_symmetry.space_group_name_H-M   'P 1'
#
loop_
_entity.id
_entity.type
_entity.pdbx_description
1 polymer ?
#
loop_
_entity_poly.entity_id
_entity_poly.type
_entity_poly.pdbx_seq_one_letter_code
_entity_poly.pdbx_strand_id
1 'polypeptide(L)'
;MRLISKSGFLLMFTALTSVGQTSFPTNDDRLMAITAVAIGRMCAEQKPEMNYSLQNLLNVPDRGVTPELKSEIAQVDADPSLQGEIMAMQIHAAGDPLAMKHLCPSYAPKGAE
;
A
#
# COMPACT_ATOMS: atom_id res chain seq x y z
N MET A 1 4.43 26.95 64.15
CA MET A 1 3.02 27.27 64.49
C MET A 1 2.34 27.87 63.27
N ARG A 2 1.08 27.43 63.03
CA ARG A 2 0.04 27.90 62.07
C ARG A 2 -0.10 27.14 60.74
N LEU A 3 -1.22 26.41 60.67
CA LEU A 3 -1.84 25.69 59.56
C LEU A 3 -2.54 26.62 58.56
N ILE A 4 -2.51 26.26 57.27
CA ILE A 4 -3.50 26.59 56.22
C ILE A 4 -3.44 25.41 55.23
N SER A 5 -4.32 24.40 55.19
CA SER A 5 -5.76 24.33 54.84
C SER A 5 -6.13 24.90 53.46
N LYS A 6 -6.25 24.02 52.45
CA LYS A 6 -7.18 24.07 51.29
C LYS A 6 -6.84 22.90 50.36
N SER A 7 -7.64 21.82 50.39
CA SER A 7 -8.73 21.56 49.46
C SER A 7 -8.31 21.48 47.99
N GLY A 8 -8.44 20.26 47.45
CA GLY A 8 -8.98 20.00 46.13
C GLY A 8 -8.04 20.23 44.94
N PHE A 9 -7.56 19.14 44.33
CA PHE A 9 -8.17 18.63 43.10
C PHE A 9 -7.46 17.33 42.70
N LEU A 10 -8.16 16.21 42.81
CA LEU A 10 -7.86 15.00 42.06
C LEU A 10 -8.11 15.32 40.58
N LEU A 11 -7.08 15.67 39.83
CA LEU A 11 -7.12 15.59 38.37
C LEU A 11 -6.70 14.18 37.98
N MET A 12 -7.67 13.27 37.97
CA MET A 12 -7.60 12.12 37.07
C MET A 12 -7.49 12.68 35.65
N PHE A 13 -6.28 12.70 35.11
CA PHE A 13 -6.12 12.70 33.66
C PHE A 13 -6.50 11.30 33.20
N THR A 14 -7.78 11.08 32.91
CA THR A 14 -8.17 10.09 31.91
C THR A 14 -7.67 10.61 30.58
N ALA A 15 -6.40 10.38 30.30
CA ALA A 15 -5.94 10.39 28.93
C ALA A 15 -6.64 9.21 28.25
N LEU A 16 -7.80 9.50 27.64
CA LEU A 16 -8.29 8.75 26.51
C LEU A 16 -7.16 8.81 25.48
N THR A 17 -6.23 7.86 25.54
CA THR A 17 -5.37 7.54 24.40
C THR A 17 -6.25 6.83 23.39
N SER A 18 -7.14 7.61 22.76
CA SER A 18 -7.56 7.35 21.39
C SER A 18 -6.38 7.77 20.51
N VAL A 19 -5.34 6.94 20.50
CA VAL A 19 -4.38 6.90 19.42
C VAL A 19 -4.74 5.66 18.64
N GLY A 20 -5.07 5.91 17.38
CA GLY A 20 -5.84 5.05 16.50
C GLY A 20 -5.35 3.61 16.47
N GLN A 21 -6.25 2.75 16.01
CA GLN A 21 -5.89 1.44 15.52
C GLN A 21 -4.71 1.63 14.56
N THR A 22 -3.50 1.34 15.04
CA THR A 22 -2.40 1.01 14.16
C THR A 22 -2.84 -0.30 13.55
N SER A 23 -3.52 -0.23 12.41
CA SER A 23 -3.51 -1.33 11.46
C SER A 23 -2.05 -1.50 11.08
N PHE A 24 -1.34 -2.31 11.85
CA PHE A 24 -0.09 -2.85 11.37
C PHE A 24 -0.43 -3.50 10.03
N PRO A 25 0.25 -3.11 8.92
CA PRO A 25 0.09 -3.83 7.68
C PRO A 25 0.25 -5.30 8.03
N THR A 26 -0.75 -6.11 7.72
CA THR A 26 -0.49 -7.55 7.74
C THR A 26 0.68 -7.74 6.77
N ASN A 27 1.68 -8.56 7.12
CA ASN A 27 2.85 -8.75 6.26
C ASN A 27 2.46 -9.09 4.80
N ASP A 28 1.27 -9.69 4.65
CA ASP A 28 0.61 -9.96 3.38
C ASP A 28 0.27 -8.68 2.58
N ASP A 29 -0.27 -7.62 3.20
CA ASP A 29 -0.62 -6.37 2.49
C ASP A 29 0.61 -5.69 1.88
N ARG A 30 1.72 -5.65 2.63
CA ARG A 30 2.98 -5.08 2.12
C ARG A 30 3.55 -5.90 0.97
N LEU A 31 3.55 -7.23 1.10
CA LEU A 31 3.99 -8.11 0.02
C LEU A 31 3.11 -7.97 -1.22
N MET A 32 1.79 -7.91 -1.04
CA MET A 32 0.83 -7.66 -2.13
C MET A 32 1.06 -6.29 -2.78
N ALA A 33 1.35 -5.26 -1.98
CA ALA A 33 1.67 -3.93 -2.47
C ALA A 33 2.95 -3.90 -3.32
N ILE A 34 4.03 -4.51 -2.82
CA ILE A 34 5.29 -4.67 -3.58
C ILE A 34 5.05 -5.42 -4.88
N THR A 35 4.27 -6.50 -4.83
CA THR A 35 3.93 -7.30 -6.00
C THR A 35 3.15 -6.48 -7.04
N ALA A 36 2.16 -5.70 -6.59
CA ALA A 36 1.36 -4.86 -7.47
C ALA A 36 2.21 -3.77 -8.16
N VAL A 37 3.10 -3.11 -7.41
CA VAL A 37 4.03 -2.12 -7.95
C VAL A 37 4.99 -2.76 -8.95
N ALA A 38 5.58 -3.91 -8.60
CA ALA A 38 6.51 -4.64 -9.47
C ALA A 38 5.86 -5.02 -10.81
N ILE A 39 4.67 -5.62 -10.78
CA ILE A 39 3.93 -6.00 -11.99
C ILE A 39 3.58 -4.77 -12.82
N GLY A 40 3.04 -3.71 -12.19
CA GLY A 40 2.66 -2.49 -12.90
C GLY A 40 3.82 -1.90 -13.69
N ARG A 41 5.02 -1.86 -13.09
CA ARG A 41 6.25 -1.40 -13.74
C ARG A 41 6.69 -2.33 -14.85
N MET A 42 6.71 -3.64 -14.62
CA MET A 42 7.06 -4.63 -15.66
C MET A 42 6.15 -4.55 -16.88
N CYS A 43 4.85 -4.36 -16.68
CA CYS A 43 3.90 -4.23 -17.77
C CYS A 43 4.17 -2.96 -18.58
N ALA A 44 4.36 -1.82 -17.90
CA ALA A 44 4.69 -0.55 -18.55
C ALA A 44 6.02 -0.61 -19.31
N GLU A 45 7.03 -1.31 -18.79
CA GLU A 45 8.32 -1.52 -19.45
C GLU A 45 8.22 -2.44 -20.67
N GLN A 46 7.43 -3.52 -20.58
CA GLN A 46 7.26 -4.48 -21.68
C GLN A 46 6.48 -3.91 -22.87
N LYS A 47 5.47 -3.08 -22.60
CA LYS A 47 4.65 -2.44 -23.63
C LYS A 47 4.34 -0.98 -23.30
N PRO A 48 5.30 -0.07 -23.52
CA PRO A 48 5.13 1.35 -23.21
C PRO A 48 3.94 1.99 -23.95
N GLU A 49 3.56 1.47 -25.12
CA GLU A 49 2.45 1.95 -25.94
C GLU A 49 1.07 1.70 -25.32
N MET A 50 0.96 0.76 -24.39
CA MET A 50 -0.32 0.35 -23.79
C MET A 50 -0.77 1.24 -22.62
N ASN A 51 0.07 2.20 -22.19
CA ASN A 51 -0.22 3.09 -21.06
C ASN A 51 -0.60 2.34 -19.77
N TYR A 52 0.08 1.22 -19.50
CA TYR A 52 -0.09 0.48 -18.26
C TYR A 52 0.29 1.36 -17.06
N SER A 53 -0.52 1.35 -16.01
CA SER A 53 -0.22 2.09 -14.79
C SER A 53 -0.88 1.48 -13.56
N LEU A 54 -0.26 1.72 -12.41
CA LEU A 54 -0.82 1.37 -11.10
C LEU A 54 -2.13 2.12 -10.84
N GLN A 55 -2.22 3.38 -11.27
CA GLN A 55 -3.45 4.18 -11.22
C GLN A 55 -4.63 3.48 -11.91
N ASN A 56 -4.40 2.88 -13.08
CA ASN A 56 -5.46 2.16 -13.79
C ASN A 56 -6.00 0.99 -12.96
N LEU A 57 -5.13 0.22 -12.30
CA LEU A 57 -5.54 -0.84 -11.37
C LEU A 57 -6.40 -0.27 -10.24
N LEU A 58 -5.92 0.78 -9.57
CA LEU A 58 -6.53 1.34 -8.36
C LEU A 58 -7.87 2.06 -8.61
N ASN A 59 -8.09 2.53 -9.84
CA ASN A 59 -9.28 3.28 -10.25
C ASN A 59 -10.43 2.40 -10.79
N VAL A 60 -10.27 1.08 -10.82
CA VAL A 60 -11.37 0.14 -11.12
C VAL A 60 -12.08 -0.25 -9.82
N PRO A 61 -13.39 0.06 -9.67
CA PRO A 61 -14.19 -0.46 -8.56
C PRO A 61 -14.18 -2.00 -8.55
N ASP A 62 -14.38 -2.59 -7.37
CA ASP A 62 -14.66 -4.04 -7.20
C ASP A 62 -13.56 -5.03 -7.61
N ARG A 63 -12.32 -4.57 -7.91
CA ARG A 63 -11.17 -5.47 -8.18
C ARG A 63 -10.49 -6.06 -6.95
N GLY A 64 -11.16 -6.05 -5.80
CA GLY A 64 -10.63 -6.64 -4.56
C GLY A 64 -9.45 -5.87 -3.93
N VAL A 65 -9.12 -4.67 -4.43
CA VAL A 65 -8.12 -3.80 -3.80
C VAL A 65 -8.78 -2.98 -2.69
N THR A 66 -8.59 -3.42 -1.45
CA THR A 66 -9.13 -2.74 -0.25
C THR A 66 -8.52 -1.36 -0.07
N PRO A 67 -9.20 -0.41 0.62
CA PRO A 67 -8.64 0.90 0.93
C PRO A 67 -7.27 0.82 1.63
N GLU A 68 -7.09 -0.15 2.51
CA GLU A 68 -5.85 -0.41 3.24
C GLU A 68 -4.72 -0.80 2.27
N LEU A 69 -4.98 -1.74 1.36
CA LEU A 69 -4.02 -2.15 0.34
C LEU A 69 -3.70 -1.00 -0.63
N LYS A 70 -4.68 -0.14 -0.98
CA LYS A 70 -4.40 1.05 -1.79
C LYS A 70 -3.44 2.01 -1.09
N SER A 71 -3.60 2.20 0.21
CA SER A 71 -2.70 3.02 1.03
C SER A 71 -1.29 2.43 1.07
N GLU A 72 -1.19 1.12 1.30
CA GLU A 72 0.11 0.42 1.31
C GLU A 72 0.82 0.49 -0.05
N ILE A 73 0.09 0.27 -1.15
CA ILE A 73 0.60 0.43 -2.51
C ILE A 73 1.17 1.84 -2.74
N ALA A 74 0.47 2.88 -2.29
CA ALA A 74 0.95 4.25 -2.42
C ALA A 74 2.21 4.52 -1.60
N GLN A 75 2.31 3.94 -0.40
CA GLN A 75 3.51 4.02 0.43
C GLN A 75 4.70 3.30 -0.23
N VAL A 76 4.47 2.07 -0.72
CA VAL A 76 5.51 1.27 -1.37
C VAL A 76 6.03 1.93 -2.65
N ASP A 77 5.16 2.49 -3.48
CA ASP A 77 5.57 3.13 -4.72
C ASP A 77 6.37 4.42 -4.47
N ALA A 78 6.08 5.13 -3.38
CA ALA A 78 6.76 6.36 -2.98
C ALA A 78 8.05 6.13 -2.17
N ASP A 79 8.25 4.95 -1.59
CA ASP A 79 9.40 4.66 -0.72
C ASP A 79 10.61 4.15 -1.54
N PRO A 80 11.71 4.93 -1.63
CA PRO A 80 12.90 4.51 -2.34
C PRO A 80 13.68 3.38 -1.63
N SER A 81 13.44 3.14 -0.33
CA SER A 81 14.11 2.05 0.40
C SER A 81 13.62 0.66 -0.04
N LEU A 82 12.43 0.59 -0.63
CA LEU A 82 11.80 -0.66 -1.08
C LEU A 82 12.13 -1.03 -2.52
N GLN A 83 12.93 -0.21 -3.22
CA GLN A 83 13.28 -0.48 -4.63
C GLN A 83 14.00 -1.81 -4.81
N GLY A 84 14.81 -2.24 -3.83
CA GLY A 84 15.46 -3.54 -3.86
C GLY A 84 14.46 -4.70 -3.80
N GLU A 85 13.43 -4.61 -2.95
CA GLU A 85 12.37 -5.62 -2.82
C GLU A 85 11.50 -5.67 -4.09
N ILE A 86 11.15 -4.50 -4.64
CA ILE A 86 10.42 -4.38 -5.90
C ILE A 86 11.22 -5.05 -7.03
N MET A 87 12.51 -4.74 -7.17
CA MET A 87 13.35 -5.31 -8.22
C MET A 87 13.53 -6.83 -8.06
N ALA A 88 13.67 -7.32 -6.83
CA ALA A 88 13.72 -8.75 -6.56
C ALA A 88 12.42 -9.45 -7.00
N MET A 89 11.27 -8.84 -6.73
CA MET A 89 9.98 -9.34 -7.18
C MET A 89 9.85 -9.31 -8.71
N GLN A 90 10.34 -8.26 -9.37
CA GLN A 90 10.36 -8.18 -10.84
C GLN A 90 11.19 -9.30 -11.46
N ILE A 91 12.38 -9.58 -10.92
CA ILE A 91 13.24 -10.69 -11.37
C ILE A 91 12.53 -12.03 -11.19
N HIS A 92 11.87 -12.23 -10.05
CA HIS A 92 11.12 -13.46 -9.79
C HIS A 92 9.96 -13.64 -10.79
N ALA A 93 9.17 -12.58 -11.01
CA ALA A 93 8.03 -12.59 -11.93
C ALA A 93 8.45 -12.71 -13.40
N ALA A 94 9.61 -12.20 -13.80
CA ALA A 94 10.15 -12.34 -15.15
C ALA A 94 10.44 -13.81 -15.53
N GLY A 95 10.61 -14.69 -14.54
CA GLY A 95 10.73 -16.14 -14.75
C GLY A 95 9.47 -16.80 -15.32
N ASP A 96 8.31 -16.11 -15.29
CA ASP A 96 7.04 -16.58 -15.87
C ASP A 96 6.42 -15.53 -16.82
N PRO A 97 6.81 -15.52 -18.11
CA PRO A 97 6.25 -14.61 -19.09
C PRO A 97 4.75 -14.80 -19.33
N LEU A 98 4.21 -15.99 -19.08
CA LEU A 98 2.78 -16.27 -19.27
C LEU A 98 1.95 -15.59 -18.17
N ALA A 99 2.48 -15.52 -16.95
CA ALA A 99 1.84 -14.78 -15.86
C ALA A 99 1.62 -13.30 -16.23
N MET A 100 2.59 -12.65 -16.89
CA MET A 100 2.47 -11.25 -17.28
C MET A 100 1.35 -11.01 -18.30
N LYS A 101 1.11 -11.96 -19.21
CA LYS A 101 -0.02 -11.89 -20.15
C LYS A 101 -1.37 -11.83 -19.42
N HIS A 102 -1.50 -12.49 -18.28
CA HIS A 102 -2.72 -12.50 -17.48
C HIS A 102 -2.82 -11.33 -16.50
N LEU A 103 -1.68 -10.82 -16.02
CA LEU A 103 -1.64 -9.76 -15.02
C LEU A 103 -1.70 -8.35 -15.63
N CYS A 104 -1.00 -8.09 -16.73
CA CYS A 104 -0.91 -6.76 -17.34
C CYS A 104 -2.25 -6.13 -17.77
N PRO A 105 -3.27 -6.88 -18.26
CA PRO A 105 -4.58 -6.30 -18.54
C PRO A 105 -5.22 -5.59 -17.35
N SER A 106 -4.89 -5.98 -16.12
CA SER A 106 -5.37 -5.30 -14.91
C SER A 106 -4.76 -3.90 -14.72
N TYR A 107 -3.66 -3.59 -15.40
CA TYR A 107 -3.02 -2.28 -15.35
C TYR A 107 -3.36 -1.43 -16.58
N ALA A 108 -4.15 -1.95 -17.53
CA ALA A 108 -4.51 -1.26 -18.75
C ALA A 108 -5.51 -0.13 -18.49
N PRO A 109 -5.53 0.93 -19.31
CA PRO A 109 -6.63 1.90 -19.31
C PRO A 109 -7.98 1.19 -19.46
N LYS A 110 -9.04 1.73 -18.85
CA LYS A 110 -10.39 1.18 -19.01
C LYS A 110 -10.78 1.13 -20.49
N GLY A 111 -11.22 -0.04 -20.97
CA GLY A 111 -11.63 -0.25 -22.36
C GLY A 111 -10.50 -0.58 -23.34
N ALA A 112 -9.29 -0.87 -22.85
CA ALA A 112 -8.17 -1.35 -23.66
C ALA A 112 -8.16 -2.89 -23.86
N GLU A 113 -9.30 -3.56 -23.65
CA GLU A 113 -9.51 -5.00 -23.81
C GLU A 113 -9.86 -5.38 -25.27
#